data_AF-A0A1Q4DIC7-F1
#
_entry.id   AF-A0A1Q4DIC7-F1
#
_cell.length_a   1.000
_cell.length_b   1.000
_cell.length_c   1.000
_cell.angle_alpha   90.00
_cell.angle_beta   90.00
_cell.angle_gamma   90.00
#
_symmetry.space_group_name_H-M   'P 1'
#
loop_
_entity.id
_entity.type
_entity.pdbx_description
1 polymer ?
#
loop_
_entity_poly.entity_id
_entity_poly.type
_entity_poly.pdbx_seq_one_letter_code
_entity_poly.pdbx_strand_id
1 'polypeptide(L)'
;MLIRVTPGGPYLVSGGVPLTHGSDVVPTGEVYTLCRCGGSSRKPFCDSTHRRIGVDDDGTADGPGCDPGTDAGPGIEVHDAGPLAVTGVVLQHADGSTAPHGRYALCRCGASRTKPFCDGGHCSP
;
A
#
# COMPACT_ATOMS: atom_id res chain seq x y z
N MET A 1 -1.90 2.74 -14.33
CA MET A 1 -2.20 2.67 -12.90
C MET A 1 -1.06 1.97 -12.18
N LEU A 2 -0.45 2.64 -11.21
CA LEU A 2 0.77 2.19 -10.56
C LEU A 2 0.74 2.53 -9.06
N ILE A 3 1.27 1.63 -8.25
CA ILE A 3 1.69 1.92 -6.87
C ILE A 3 3.20 1.74 -6.81
N ARG A 4 3.93 2.80 -6.45
CA ARG A 4 5.37 2.75 -6.18
C ARG A 4 5.61 2.70 -4.68
N VAL A 5 6.42 1.74 -4.25
CA VAL A 5 6.99 1.69 -2.91
C VAL A 5 8.16 2.66 -2.86
N THR A 6 8.10 3.67 -1.98
CA THR A 6 9.20 4.62 -1.81
C THR A 6 10.08 4.21 -0.62
N PRO A 7 11.43 4.18 -0.77
CA PRO A 7 12.34 3.84 0.33
C PRO A 7 12.10 4.73 1.55
N GLY A 8 11.93 4.13 2.74
CA GLY A 8 11.65 4.88 3.97
C GLY A 8 10.35 5.71 3.95
N GLY A 9 9.53 5.59 2.92
CA GLY A 9 8.46 6.54 2.60
C GLY A 9 7.09 5.90 2.42
N PRO A 10 6.10 6.66 1.93
CA PRO A 10 4.75 6.18 1.67
C PRO A 10 4.66 5.29 0.41
N TYR A 11 3.46 4.77 0.16
CA TYR A 11 3.09 4.34 -1.18
C TYR A 11 2.74 5.56 -2.02
N LEU A 12 3.35 5.70 -3.20
CA LEU A 12 2.98 6.69 -4.19
C LEU A 12 2.05 6.04 -5.21
N VAL A 13 0.80 6.49 -5.26
CA VAL A 13 -0.22 5.99 -6.17
C VAL A 13 -0.38 6.95 -7.34
N SER A 14 -0.43 6.43 -8.56
CA SER A 14 -0.56 7.25 -9.78
C SER A 14 -1.42 6.64 -10.89
N GLY A 15 -1.98 7.51 -11.72
CA GLY A 15 -2.85 7.17 -12.85
C GLY A 15 -4.30 6.94 -12.44
N GLY A 16 -4.78 7.68 -11.43
CA GLY A 16 -6.19 7.70 -11.05
C GLY A 16 -6.72 6.39 -10.46
N VAL A 17 -5.89 5.65 -9.71
CA VAL A 17 -6.33 4.41 -9.05
C VAL A 17 -7.43 4.72 -8.03
N PRO A 18 -8.63 4.12 -8.15
CA PRO A 18 -9.71 4.32 -7.18
C PRO A 18 -9.32 3.87 -5.78
N LEU A 19 -9.74 4.63 -4.77
CA LEU A 19 -9.59 4.30 -3.36
C LEU A 19 -10.98 4.14 -2.74
N THR A 20 -11.22 3.04 -2.04
CA THR A 20 -12.48 2.79 -1.33
C THR A 20 -12.24 2.47 0.14
N HIS A 21 -13.28 2.67 0.96
CA HIS A 21 -13.36 2.18 2.32
C HIS A 21 -14.74 1.56 2.51
N GLY A 22 -14.82 0.23 2.51
CA GLY A 22 -16.10 -0.46 2.35
C GLY A 22 -16.77 -0.09 1.03
N SER A 23 -18.04 0.34 1.09
CA SER A 23 -18.80 0.78 -0.09
C SER A 23 -18.54 2.24 -0.51
N ASP A 24 -17.82 3.01 0.31
CA ASP A 24 -17.58 4.42 0.06
C ASP A 24 -16.37 4.62 -0.85
N VAL A 25 -16.54 5.49 -1.85
CA VAL A 25 -15.43 6.00 -2.67
C VAL A 25 -14.76 7.13 -1.91
N VAL A 26 -13.46 7.00 -1.67
CA VAL A 26 -12.65 8.04 -1.04
C VAL A 26 -12.15 9.00 -2.14
N PRO A 27 -12.45 10.30 -2.07
CA PRO A 27 -12.00 11.25 -3.09
C PRO A 27 -10.47 11.33 -3.17
N THR A 28 -9.93 11.09 -4.37
CA THR A 28 -8.50 11.18 -4.68
C THR A 28 -8.28 11.87 -6.03
N GLY A 29 -7.07 12.37 -6.25
CA GLY A 29 -6.64 12.88 -7.56
C GLY A 29 -5.89 11.84 -8.38
N GLU A 30 -5.33 12.27 -9.52
CA GLU A 30 -4.46 11.44 -10.38
C GLU A 30 -3.27 10.82 -9.64
N VAL A 31 -2.75 11.52 -8.63
CA VAL A 31 -1.62 11.11 -7.81
C VAL A 31 -1.92 11.42 -6.34
N TYR A 32 -1.65 10.45 -5.46
CA TYR A 32 -1.80 10.60 -4.02
C TYR A 32 -0.85 9.65 -3.26
N THR A 33 -0.72 9.83 -1.95
CA THR A 33 0.19 9.01 -1.13
C THR A 33 -0.53 8.36 0.06
N LEU A 34 -0.24 7.08 0.28
CA LEU A 34 -0.81 6.28 1.37
C LEU A 34 0.25 5.96 2.42
N CYS A 35 -0.17 5.94 3.68
CA CYS A 35 0.70 5.67 4.81
C CYS A 35 1.21 4.23 4.77
N ARG A 36 2.52 4.08 5.00
CA ARG A 36 3.19 2.79 5.18
C ARG A 36 3.82 2.62 6.57
N CYS A 37 4.18 3.75 7.19
CA CYS A 37 4.88 3.77 8.48
C CYS A 37 3.99 3.51 9.71
N GLY A 38 2.67 3.48 9.56
CA GLY A 38 1.75 3.37 10.69
C GLY A 38 1.53 4.66 11.50
N GLY A 39 2.41 5.67 11.40
CA GLY A 39 2.36 6.87 12.24
C GLY A 39 1.43 8.00 11.79
N SER A 40 0.82 7.92 10.60
CA SER A 40 -0.01 9.04 10.11
C SER A 40 -1.24 9.29 10.97
N SER A 41 -1.54 10.57 11.24
CA SER A 41 -2.78 11.02 11.87
C SER A 41 -3.93 11.22 10.86
N ARG A 42 -3.63 11.08 9.56
CA ARG A 42 -4.58 11.21 8.45
C ARG A 42 -4.75 9.90 7.68
N LYS A 43 -4.57 8.75 8.36
CA LYS A 43 -4.72 7.42 7.73
C LYS A 43 -6.08 7.35 6.99
N PRO A 44 -6.11 6.78 5.78
CA PRO A 44 -5.06 5.99 5.12
C PRO A 44 -3.95 6.82 4.45
N PHE A 45 -4.05 8.14 4.41
CA PHE A 45 -3.11 9.02 3.71
C PHE A 45 -1.81 9.22 4.49
N CYS A 46 -0.73 9.49 3.76
CA CYS A 46 0.52 9.93 4.36
C CYS A 46 0.45 11.41 4.78
N ASP A 47 0.99 11.74 5.96
CA ASP A 47 1.09 13.11 6.49
C ASP A 47 2.55 13.52 6.77
N SER A 48 3.51 12.82 6.15
CA SER A 48 4.95 12.96 6.36
C SER A 48 5.50 12.50 7.72
N THR A 49 4.68 11.89 8.60
CA THR A 49 5.18 11.37 9.89
C THR A 49 6.32 10.37 9.76
N HIS A 50 6.37 9.60 8.66
CA HIS A 50 7.47 8.67 8.34
C HIS A 50 8.87 9.34 8.37
N ARG A 51 8.98 10.65 8.07
CA ARG A 51 10.25 11.38 8.13
C ARG A 51 10.82 11.51 9.54
N ARG A 52 9.97 11.37 10.56
CA ARG A 52 10.33 11.51 11.98
C ARG A 52 10.54 10.16 12.66
N ILE A 53 9.69 9.18 12.34
CA ILE A 53 9.70 7.87 13.01
C ILE A 53 10.45 6.78 12.24
N GLY A 54 10.80 7.05 10.98
CA GLY A 54 11.42 6.06 10.10
C GLY A 54 10.43 5.02 9.57
N VAL A 55 10.89 4.24 8.60
CA VAL A 55 10.27 2.97 8.21
C VAL A 55 11.40 1.96 8.12
N ASP A 56 11.34 0.93 8.94
CA ASP A 56 12.38 -0.09 9.02
C ASP A 56 12.20 -1.13 7.90
N ASP A 57 12.27 -0.68 6.65
CA ASP A 57 12.39 -1.51 5.43
C ASP A 57 12.95 -0.69 4.26
N ASP A 58 13.65 -1.37 3.35
CA ASP A 58 14.27 -0.77 2.15
C ASP A 58 13.30 -0.68 0.95
N GLY A 59 12.08 -1.22 1.08
CA GLY A 59 11.05 -1.23 0.05
C GLY A 59 11.27 -2.25 -1.07
N THR A 60 12.14 -3.23 -0.88
CA THR A 60 12.52 -4.19 -1.93
C THR A 60 11.94 -5.60 -1.75
N ALA A 61 11.34 -5.92 -0.61
CA ALA A 61 10.90 -7.29 -0.35
C ALA A 61 9.93 -7.80 -1.42
N ASP A 62 10.09 -9.07 -1.79
CA ASP A 62 9.14 -9.85 -2.58
C ASP A 62 8.02 -10.39 -1.69
N GLY A 63 6.79 -10.39 -2.20
CA GLY A 63 5.59 -10.75 -1.45
C GLY A 63 5.17 -12.20 -1.63
N PRO A 64 4.29 -12.74 -0.76
CA PRO A 64 3.63 -14.01 -1.02
C PRO A 64 2.92 -13.90 -2.38
N GLY A 65 3.18 -14.89 -3.24
CA GLY A 65 2.88 -14.87 -4.66
C GLY A 65 1.53 -14.28 -5.03
N CYS A 66 1.55 -13.46 -6.07
CA CYS A 66 0.38 -12.92 -6.72
C CYS A 66 -0.60 -14.04 -7.10
N ASP A 67 -1.86 -13.90 -6.68
CA ASP A 67 -2.94 -14.47 -7.47
C ASP A 67 -3.15 -13.49 -8.65
N PRO A 68 -2.90 -13.89 -9.90
CA PRO A 68 -3.11 -13.03 -11.06
C PRO A 68 -4.60 -12.80 -11.34
N GLY A 69 -5.54 -13.37 -10.58
CA GLY A 69 -6.99 -13.25 -10.79
C GLY A 69 -7.45 -11.82 -11.10
N THR A 70 -7.71 -11.55 -12.39
CA THR A 70 -7.93 -10.23 -12.99
C THR A 70 -9.40 -9.81 -13.08
N ASP A 71 -10.33 -10.54 -12.47
CA ASP A 71 -11.76 -10.30 -12.69
C ASP A 71 -12.32 -9.07 -11.95
N ALA A 72 -11.52 -8.44 -11.10
CA ALA A 72 -11.86 -7.15 -10.49
C ALA A 72 -11.00 -6.05 -11.12
N GLY A 73 -11.66 -4.95 -11.50
CA GLY A 73 -10.98 -3.77 -12.03
C GLY A 73 -9.96 -3.19 -11.05
N PRO A 74 -9.11 -2.25 -11.51
CA PRO A 74 -8.05 -1.69 -10.70
C PRO A 74 -8.61 -0.91 -9.50
N GLY A 75 -8.05 -1.12 -8.31
CA GLY A 75 -8.48 -0.39 -7.12
C GLY A 75 -7.68 -0.71 -5.87
N ILE A 76 -7.85 0.15 -4.86
CA ILE A 76 -7.32 0.00 -3.52
C ILE A 76 -8.50 0.08 -2.54
N GLU A 77 -8.69 -0.93 -1.70
CA GLU A 77 -9.62 -0.92 -0.59
C GLU A 77 -8.88 -0.78 0.73
N VAL A 78 -9.38 0.11 1.58
CA VAL A 78 -8.87 0.35 2.92
C VAL A 78 -9.61 -0.55 3.91
N HIS A 79 -8.88 -1.45 4.58
CA HIS A 79 -9.44 -2.24 5.68
C HIS A 79 -9.19 -1.54 7.03
N ASP A 80 -10.20 -1.46 7.90
CA ASP A 80 -10.04 -0.88 9.24
C ASP A 80 -9.03 -1.65 10.08
N ALA A 81 -8.13 -0.92 10.75
CA ALA A 81 -6.97 -1.47 11.47
C ALA A 81 -6.11 -2.47 10.65
N GLY A 82 -6.34 -2.58 9.35
CA GLY A 82 -5.80 -3.62 8.49
C GLY A 82 -5.00 -3.06 7.31
N PRO A 83 -4.65 -3.95 6.36
CA PRO A 83 -3.87 -3.62 5.18
C PRO A 83 -4.66 -2.78 4.17
N LEU A 84 -3.97 -2.39 3.10
CA LEU A 84 -4.60 -1.96 1.85
C LEU A 84 -4.74 -3.18 0.95
N ALA A 85 -5.96 -3.53 0.55
CA ALA A 85 -6.20 -4.56 -0.45
C ALA A 85 -6.13 -3.93 -1.84
N VAL A 86 -5.16 -4.34 -2.65
CA VAL A 86 -4.91 -3.81 -3.99
C VAL A 86 -5.31 -4.88 -5.00
N THR A 87 -6.03 -4.51 -6.05
CA THR A 87 -6.35 -5.40 -7.17
C THR A 87 -6.08 -4.72 -8.49
N GLY A 88 -5.53 -5.42 -9.48
CA GLY A 88 -5.45 -4.94 -10.85
C GLY A 88 -4.53 -3.72 -11.06
N VAL A 89 -3.61 -3.44 -10.14
CA VAL A 89 -2.65 -2.32 -10.22
C VAL A 89 -1.22 -2.87 -10.25
N VAL A 90 -0.33 -2.26 -11.03
CA VAL A 90 1.10 -2.61 -11.00
C VAL A 90 1.71 -2.16 -9.69
N LEU A 91 2.46 -3.04 -9.03
CA LEU A 91 3.30 -2.66 -7.89
C LEU A 91 4.75 -2.54 -8.35
N GLN A 92 5.37 -1.39 -8.09
CA GLN A 92 6.79 -1.17 -8.32
C GLN A 92 7.53 -1.03 -7.00
N HIS A 93 8.56 -1.85 -6.82
CA HIS A 93 9.42 -1.86 -5.66
C HIS A 93 10.45 -0.71 -5.72
N ALA A 94 11.15 -0.49 -4.60
CA ALA A 94 12.15 0.56 -4.47
C ALA A 94 13.32 0.43 -5.47
N ASP A 95 13.71 -0.80 -5.80
CA ASP A 95 14.77 -1.13 -6.76
C ASP A 95 14.35 -0.96 -8.23
N GLY A 96 13.07 -0.65 -8.47
CA GLY A 96 12.49 -0.47 -9.78
C GLY A 96 11.86 -1.73 -10.38
N SER A 97 12.04 -2.90 -9.75
CA SER A 97 11.36 -4.14 -10.15
C SER A 97 9.84 -3.98 -10.03
N THR A 98 9.10 -4.74 -10.84
CA THR A 98 7.64 -4.62 -10.91
C THR A 98 6.96 -5.97 -10.78
N ALA A 99 5.95 -6.04 -9.92
CA ALA A 99 4.98 -7.11 -9.94
C ALA A 99 3.83 -6.76 -10.90
N PRO A 100 3.39 -7.71 -11.75
CA PRO A 100 2.32 -7.48 -12.73
C PRO A 100 0.98 -7.30 -12.03
N HIS A 101 0.01 -6.66 -12.72
CA HIS A 101 -1.37 -6.48 -12.22
C HIS A 101 -1.90 -7.74 -11.51
N GLY A 102 -2.07 -7.65 -10.20
CA GLY A 102 -2.48 -8.78 -9.36
C GLY A 102 -3.16 -8.32 -8.07
N ARG A 103 -3.34 -9.24 -7.13
CA ARG A 103 -3.87 -8.94 -5.80
C ARG A 103 -2.75 -8.85 -4.76
N TYR A 104 -2.73 -7.76 -4.00
CA TYR A 104 -1.76 -7.56 -2.92
C TYR A 104 -2.43 -7.08 -1.64
N ALA A 105 -1.91 -7.51 -0.50
CA ALA A 105 -2.19 -6.88 0.78
C ALA A 105 -0.97 -6.04 1.20
N LEU A 106 -1.07 -4.71 1.14
CA LEU A 106 0.03 -3.81 1.49
C LEU A 106 -0.06 -3.34 2.94
N CYS A 107 1.08 -3.32 3.63
CA CYS A 107 1.16 -2.91 5.03
C CYS A 107 0.94 -1.41 5.20
N ARG A 108 -0.07 -1.06 6.00
CA ARG A 108 -0.32 0.34 6.39
C ARG A 108 0.04 0.62 7.86
N CYS A 109 0.10 -0.41 8.69
CA CYS A 109 0.27 -0.29 10.15
C CYS A 109 1.72 -0.07 10.60
N GLY A 110 2.72 -0.33 9.75
CA GLY A 110 4.13 -0.25 10.12
C GLY A 110 4.67 -1.46 10.90
N ALA A 111 3.83 -2.40 11.34
CA ALA A 111 4.23 -3.55 12.15
C ALA A 111 4.70 -4.78 11.33
N SER A 112 4.52 -4.78 10.01
CA SER A 112 4.82 -5.98 9.22
C SER A 112 6.32 -6.29 9.14
N ARG A 113 6.69 -7.57 9.11
CA ARG A 113 8.09 -8.02 8.92
C ARG A 113 8.43 -8.30 7.46
N THR A 114 7.43 -8.32 6.59
CA THR A 114 7.59 -8.55 5.13
C THR A 114 7.15 -7.33 4.32
N LYS A 115 7.34 -6.13 4.89
CA LYS A 115 7.05 -4.87 4.19
C LYS A 115 7.75 -4.88 2.83
N PRO A 116 7.07 -4.44 1.76
CA PRO A 116 5.84 -3.63 1.74
C PRO A 116 4.54 -4.41 1.95
N PHE A 117 4.57 -5.73 2.06
CA PHE A 117 3.38 -6.56 2.20
C PHE A 117 2.92 -6.66 3.65
N CYS A 118 1.66 -7.05 3.83
CA CYS A 118 1.09 -7.35 5.13
C CYS A 118 1.27 -8.83 5.47
N ASP A 119 1.79 -9.11 6.67
CA ASP A 119 1.96 -10.45 7.26
C ASP A 119 1.02 -10.69 8.46
N GLY A 120 0.01 -9.84 8.65
CA GLY A 120 -0.90 -9.92 9.79
C GLY A 120 -0.39 -9.27 11.08
N GLY A 121 0.80 -8.64 11.08
CA GLY A 121 1.34 -7.97 12.27
C GLY A 121 0.47 -6.87 12.89
N HIS A 122 -0.57 -6.40 12.18
CA HIS A 122 -1.56 -5.45 12.70
C HIS A 122 -2.55 -6.06 13.72
N CYS A 123 -2.63 -7.39 13.82
CA CYS A 123 -3.48 -8.07 14.81
C CYS A 123 -2.83 -8.20 16.19
N SER A 124 -1.53 -7.93 16.29
CA SER A 124 -0.79 -8.01 17.56
C SER A 124 -0.67 -6.61 18.17
N PRO A 125 -1.02 -6.42 19.46
CA PRO A 125 -0.94 -5.14 20.16
C PRO A 125 0.49 -4.66 20.43
#